data_AF-A0A949A7E9-F1
#
_entry.id   AF-A0A949A7E9-F1
#
_cell.length_a   1.000
_cell.length_b   1.000
_cell.length_c   1.000
_cell.angle_alpha   90.00
_cell.angle_beta   90.00
_cell.angle_gamma   90.00
#
_symmetry.space_group_name_H-M   'P 1'
#
loop_
_entity.id
_entity.type
_entity.pdbx_description
1 polymer ?
#
loop_
_entity_poly.entity_id
_entity_poly.type
_entity_poly.pdbx_seq_one_letter_code
_entity_poly.pdbx_strand_id
1 'polypeptide(L)' 'MLSTDYQEKLVQAARKHRVPFLKITSAQRLAIGGHSAEDAEQIWRELGQWRRAAPHRRHHCRKSQR' A
#
# COMPACT_ATOMS: atom_id res chain seq x y z
N MET A 1 -16.65 -3.05 2.40
CA MET A 1 -16.77 -3.99 1.27
C MET A 1 -15.73 -3.63 0.23
N LEU A 2 -14.99 -4.61 -0.29
CA LEU A 2 -13.96 -4.41 -1.32
C LEU A 2 -14.54 -4.88 -2.65
N SER A 3 -14.91 -3.95 -3.55
CA SER A 3 -15.50 -4.32 -4.85
C SER A 3 -14.48 -4.95 -5.78
N THR A 4 -14.94 -5.76 -6.73
CA THR A 4 -14.09 -6.38 -7.76
C THR A 4 -13.34 -5.33 -8.58
N ASP A 5 -14.02 -4.27 -9.03
CA ASP A 5 -13.40 -3.15 -9.77
C ASP A 5 -12.25 -2.49 -8.98
N TYR A 6 -12.43 -2.32 -7.67
CA TYR A 6 -11.37 -1.78 -6.82
C TYR A 6 -10.21 -2.77 -6.63
N GLN A 7 -10.49 -4.07 -6.58
CA GLN A 7 -9.45 -5.10 -6.53
C GLN A 7 -8.62 -5.11 -7.81
N GLU A 8 -9.25 -4.98 -8.98
CA GLU A 8 -8.55 -4.90 -10.26
C GLU A 8 -7.63 -3.68 -10.31
N LYS A 9 -8.13 -2.49 -9.92
CA LYS A 9 -7.30 -1.28 -9.79
C LYS A 9 -6.12 -1.48 -8.85
N LEU A 10 -6.33 -2.14 -7.71
CA LEU A 10 -5.28 -2.43 -6.73
C LEU A 10 -4.21 -3.38 -7.30
N VAL A 11 -4.61 -4.42 -8.03
CA VAL A 11 -3.68 -5.35 -8.68
C VAL A 11 -2.87 -4.64 -9.78
N GLN A 12 -3.50 -3.76 -10.57
CA GLN A 12 -2.80 -3.00 -11.60
C GLN A 12 -1.74 -2.06 -10.98
N ALA A 13 -2.10 -1.33 -9.91
CA ALA A 13 -1.17 -0.48 -9.18
C ALA A 13 -0.01 -1.31 -8.57
N ALA A 14 -0.32 -2.45 -7.94
CA ALA A 14 0.69 -3.33 -7.36
C ALA A 14 1.70 -3.83 -8.40
N ARG A 15 1.24 -4.22 -9.60
CA ARG A 15 2.11 -4.63 -10.71
C ARG A 15 2.98 -3.49 -11.23
N LYS A 16 2.37 -2.32 -11.45
CA LYS A 16 3.06 -1.12 -11.97
C LYS A 16 4.22 -0.69 -11.08
N HIS A 17 4.00 -0.69 -9.77
CA HIS A 17 5.01 -0.28 -8.76
C HIS A 17 5.85 -1.45 -8.24
N ARG A 18 5.79 -2.62 -8.89
CA ARG A 18 6.54 -3.83 -8.53
C ARG A 18 6.42 -4.19 -7.04
N VAL A 19 5.22 -4.03 -6.48
CA VAL A 19 4.93 -4.37 -5.09
C VAL A 19 5.11 -5.89 -4.92
N PRO A 20 6.02 -6.34 -4.04
CA PRO A 20 6.33 -7.76 -3.90
C PRO A 20 5.23 -8.55 -3.20
N PHE A 21 4.45 -7.93 -2.32
CA PHE A 21 3.35 -8.61 -1.62
C PHE A 21 2.28 -7.65 -1.09
N LEU A 22 1.07 -8.19 -0.97
CA LEU A 22 -0.07 -7.58 -0.30
C LEU A 22 -0.39 -8.40 0.95
N LYS A 23 -0.70 -7.74 2.07
CA LYS A 23 -1.13 -8.42 3.29
C LYS A 23 -2.52 -7.98 3.72
N ILE A 24 -3.32 -8.93 4.18
CA ILE A 24 -4.56 -8.65 4.90
C ILE A 24 -4.22 -8.58 6.39
N THR A 25 -4.61 -7.49 7.04
CA THR A 25 -4.38 -7.27 8.47
C THR A 25 -5.54 -7.82 9.29
N SER A 26 -5.31 -8.05 10.59
CA SER A 26 -6.36 -8.48 11.54
C SER A 26 -7.56 -7.53 11.61
N ALA A 27 -7.34 -6.25 11.29
CA ALA A 27 -8.40 -5.23 11.21
C ALA A 27 -9.12 -5.20 9.85
N GLN A 28 -9.02 -6.28 9.06
CA GLN A 28 -9.64 -6.42 7.72
C GLN A 28 -9.23 -5.32 6.73
N ARG A 29 -8.00 -4.78 6.86
CA ARG A 29 -7.41 -3.82 5.92
C ARG A 29 -6.40 -4.51 5.02
N LEU A 30 -6.30 -4.06 3.77
CA LEU A 30 -5.19 -4.40 2.89
C LEU A 30 -4.03 -3.43 3.12
N ALA A 31 -2.83 -3.98 3.32
CA ALA A 31 -1.60 -3.22 3.37
C ALA A 31 -0.68 -3.63 2.22
N ILE A 32 -0.08 -2.62 1.60
CA ILE A 32 0.88 -2.73 0.51
C ILE A 32 2.27 -2.59 1.13
N GLY A 33 3.20 -3.49 0.81
CA GLY A 33 4.53 -3.51 1.42
C GLY A 33 5.64 -3.74 0.40
N GLY A 34 6.88 -3.38 0.77
CA GLY A 34 8.06 -3.61 -0.05
C GLY A 34 8.24 -2.67 -1.24
N HIS A 35 7.72 -1.45 -1.15
CA HIS A 35 7.91 -0.36 -2.13
C HIS A 35 8.68 0.82 -1.51
N SER A 36 9.16 1.75 -2.35
CA SER A 36 9.82 2.98 -1.88
C SER A 36 8.82 3.98 -1.27
N ALA A 37 9.34 5.06 -0.68
CA ALA A 37 8.48 6.12 -0.13
C ALA A 37 7.82 6.94 -1.25
N GLU A 38 8.53 7.13 -2.35
CA GLU A 38 8.12 7.81 -3.56
C GLU A 38 6.99 7.04 -4.27
N ASP A 39 7.13 5.72 -4.38
CA ASP A 39 6.08 4.85 -4.93
C ASP A 39 4.83 4.89 -4.06
N ALA A 40 4.99 4.98 -2.73
CA ALA A 40 3.86 5.04 -1.82
C ALA A 40 2.92 6.21 -2.17
N GLU A 41 3.47 7.40 -2.38
CA GLU A 41 2.68 8.59 -2.73
C GLU A 41 1.92 8.39 -4.06
N GLN A 42 2.59 7.84 -5.07
CA GLN A 42 1.97 7.57 -6.37
C GLN A 42 0.85 6.54 -6.25
N ILE A 43 1.09 5.43 -5.54
CA ILE A 43 0.09 4.39 -5.26
C ILE A 43 -1.14 4.98 -4.57
N TRP A 44 -0.97 5.85 -3.56
CA TRP A 44 -2.10 6.47 -2.88
C TRP A 44 -2.91 7.40 -3.79
N ARG A 45 -2.26 8.13 -4.70
CA ARG A 45 -2.93 9.00 -5.68
C ARG A 45 -3.72 8.17 -6.69
N GLU A 46 -3.13 7.10 -7.23
CA GLU A 46 -3.78 6.20 -8.19
C GLU A 46 -4.99 5.47 -7.59
N LEU A 47 -4.90 5.07 -6.32
CA LEU A 47 -6.00 4.43 -5.60
C LEU A 47 -7.05 5.42 -5.07
N GLY A 48 -6.86 6.73 -5.28
CA GLY A 48 -7.78 7.78 -4.84
C GLY A 48 -7.79 8.02 -3.33
N GLN A 49 -6.78 7.54 -2.59
CA GLN A 49 -6.70 7.57 -1.13
C GLN A 49 -5.85 8.72 -0.57
N TRP A 50 -5.35 9.61 -1.43
CA TRP A 50 -4.41 10.68 -1.07
C TRP A 50 -4.89 11.61 0.05
N ARG A 51 -6.21 11.83 0.20
CA ARG A 51 -6.77 12.72 1.24
C ARG A 51 -6.72 12.14 2.67
N ARG A 52 -6.43 10.84 2.84
CA ARG A 52 -6.37 10.17 4.15
C ARG A 52 -4.96 9.70 4.54
N ALA A 53 -3.97 9.89 3.68
CA ALA A 53 -2.57 9.67 4.02
C ALA A 53 -2.10 10.81 4.92
N ALA A 54 -2.20 10.62 6.24
CA ALA A 54 -1.54 11.48 7.22
C ALA A 54 -0.03 11.57 6.91
N PRO A 55 0.62 12.73 7.17
CA PRO A 55 2.01 12.95 6.78
C PRO A 55 2.90 11.88 7.40
N HIS A 56 3.67 11.21 6.53
CA HIS A 56 4.71 10.22 6.82
C HIS A 56 4.94 9.92 8.30
N ARG A 57 4.14 9.02 8.90
CA ARG A 57 4.66 8.25 10.03
C ARG A 57 5.71 7.32 9.46
N ARG A 58 6.96 7.79 9.46
CA ARG A 58 8.14 6.93 9.43
C ARG A 58 8.06 6.02 10.65
N HIS A 59 7.28 4.95 10.56
CA HIS A 59 7.62 3.76 11.31
C HIS A 59 8.94 3.33 10.71
N HIS A 60 10.03 3.68 11.41
CA HIS A 60 11.29 2.98 11.29
C HIS A 60 10.93 1.51 11.14
N CYS A 61 11.10 0.98 9.92
CA CYS A 61 11.23 -0.44 9.71
C CYS A 61 12.46 -0.81 10.51
N ARG A 62 12.26 -1.12 11.79
CA ARG A 62 13.29 -1.68 12.67
C ARG A 62 13.68 -2.95 11.93
N LYS A 63 14.86 -2.94 11.31
CA LYS A 63 15.60 -4.16 11.02
C LYS A 63 15.73 -4.89 12.36
N SER A 64 14.79 -5.79 12.65
CA SER A 64 14.93 -6.73 13.74
C SER A 64 15.73 -7.88 13.18
N GLN A 65 17.04 -7.79 13.37
CA GLN A 65 17.92 -8.96 13.40
C GLN A 65 17.34 -9.94 14.42
N ARG A 66 16.85 -11.09 13.95
CA ARG A 66 17.10 -12.45 14.46
C ARG A 66 16.34 -13.45 13.63
#